data_AF-A0A954NUW4-F1
#
_entry.id   AF-A0A954NUW4-F1
#
_cell.length_a   1.000
_cell.length_b   1.000
_cell.length_c   1.000
_cell.angle_alpha   90.00
_cell.angle_beta   90.00
_cell.angle_gamma   90.00
#
_symmetry.space_group_name_H-M   'P 1'
#
loop_
_entity.id
_entity.type
_entity.pdbx_description
1 polymer ?
#
loop_
_entity_poly.entity_id
_entity_poly.type
_entity_poly.pdbx_seq_one_letter_code
_entity_poly.pdbx_strand_id
1 'polypeptide(L)'
;SKIEAGKMTLSPSVFALRDSLGDTARSLALRAHRKDLELAYRIDPDVPDFLNGDIGRLRQIIINLVGNAIKFTEQGEVVMEVTSRPLNTEKLQLDVSVRDTGIGIPADKQQIIFGQFEQADTSTTRKYGGTGLGLAISQRLVELMGGEIALDSEVGRGSTFRFTVNLELADAPAEPFPARPAQIQGTKVLVVDDNSTNRLILCEILKNWGMKPTPVNSAADAEELLRSAKALKKPFRVVISDVNMPNSDGFDLARSIRFDEQLSDTIIIMLTSGDRSEDLRRCEELQTDAHLFKPVKQSELFDVLVRLLGIISTDDDDGSDSGTAITESIPSLRILLAEDSIPNQKLAVGVLKKWGHTVDVANTGLKAVEAWATQKYDLILMDIQMPEMDGHEATQEIRNREAGTTAHIPIIAMTAHAMAGDREACLASGMDDYVAKPVRKEDLLNAIAPFFPETSEE
;
A
#
# COMPACT_ATOMS: atom_id res chain seq x y z
N SER A 1 -21.04 25.25 -15.27
CA SER A 1 -20.82 23.84 -14.80
C SER A 1 -22.00 23.42 -13.92
N LYS A 2 -22.36 22.13 -13.78
CA LYS A 2 -23.55 21.67 -12.96
C LYS A 2 -23.56 22.21 -11.51
N ILE A 3 -22.42 22.70 -11.05
CA ILE A 3 -22.14 23.41 -9.78
C ILE A 3 -22.94 24.73 -9.63
N GLU A 4 -23.17 25.48 -10.72
CA GLU A 4 -23.82 26.81 -10.69
C GLU A 4 -25.36 26.74 -10.57
N ALA A 5 -25.96 25.56 -10.70
CA ALA A 5 -27.40 25.37 -10.74
C ALA A 5 -28.04 24.92 -9.41
N GLY A 6 -27.28 24.91 -8.30
CA GLY A 6 -27.80 24.61 -6.95
C GLY A 6 -28.29 23.17 -6.73
N LYS A 7 -28.14 22.27 -7.71
CA LYS A 7 -28.54 20.85 -7.62
C LYS A 7 -27.34 19.95 -7.31
N MET A 8 -26.69 20.16 -6.16
CA MET A 8 -25.72 19.18 -5.64
C MET A 8 -26.45 18.19 -4.75
N THR A 9 -26.49 16.94 -5.18
CA THR A 9 -26.94 15.81 -4.37
C THR A 9 -25.73 14.98 -3.97
N LEU A 10 -25.68 14.55 -2.71
CA LEU A 10 -24.70 13.57 -2.25
C LEU A 10 -25.05 12.19 -2.81
N SER A 11 -24.04 11.41 -3.15
CA SER A 11 -24.17 10.01 -3.56
C SER A 11 -23.42 9.13 -2.56
N PRO A 12 -23.99 8.85 -1.39
CA PRO A 12 -23.32 8.07 -0.36
C PRO A 12 -23.07 6.63 -0.80
N SER A 13 -21.89 6.11 -0.46
CA SER A 13 -21.47 4.73 -0.66
C SER A 13 -20.57 4.30 0.49
N VAL A 14 -20.45 2.99 0.73
CA VAL A 14 -19.44 2.45 1.65
C VAL A 14 -18.05 2.57 1.01
N PHE A 15 -17.06 3.01 1.79
CA PHE A 15 -15.67 3.10 1.35
C PHE A 15 -14.69 2.83 2.50
N ALA A 16 -13.48 2.38 2.14
CA ALA A 16 -12.35 2.29 3.06
C ALA A 16 -11.59 3.63 3.08
N LEU A 17 -11.59 4.31 4.23
CA LEU A 17 -11.06 5.66 4.40
C LEU A 17 -9.55 5.71 4.15
N ARG A 18 -8.77 4.82 4.78
CA ARG A 18 -7.31 4.81 4.65
C ARG A 18 -6.86 4.62 3.22
N ASP A 19 -7.47 3.66 2.53
CA ASP A 19 -7.14 3.34 1.15
C ASP A 19 -7.49 4.51 0.21
N SER A 20 -8.71 5.03 0.35
CA SER A 20 -9.22 6.14 -0.47
C SER A 20 -8.45 7.45 -0.29
N LEU A 21 -8.05 7.78 0.94
CA LEU A 21 -7.24 8.95 1.23
C LEU A 21 -5.78 8.76 0.81
N GLY A 22 -5.25 7.54 0.93
CA GLY A 22 -3.92 7.17 0.43
C GLY A 22 -3.80 7.41 -1.08
N ASP A 23 -4.77 6.95 -1.87
CA ASP A 23 -4.80 7.19 -3.32
C ASP A 23 -4.89 8.68 -3.67
N THR A 24 -5.69 9.42 -2.89
CA THR A 24 -5.83 10.87 -3.05
C THR A 24 -4.50 11.58 -2.79
N ALA A 25 -3.82 11.24 -1.69
CA ALA A 25 -2.52 11.80 -1.34
C ALA A 25 -1.44 11.44 -2.40
N ARG A 26 -1.43 10.19 -2.87
CA ARG A 26 -0.53 9.73 -3.94
C ARG A 26 -0.70 10.53 -5.24
N SER A 27 -1.94 10.84 -5.63
CA SER A 27 -2.19 11.66 -6.82
C SER A 27 -1.64 13.09 -6.73
N LEU A 28 -1.47 13.61 -5.51
CA LEU A 28 -0.96 14.96 -5.22
C LEU A 28 0.55 14.98 -4.97
N ALA A 29 1.12 13.83 -4.58
CA ALA A 29 2.54 13.66 -4.28
C ALA A 29 3.44 14.12 -5.43
N LEU A 30 3.09 13.78 -6.68
CA LEU A 30 3.87 14.21 -7.85
C LEU A 30 4.01 15.73 -7.96
N ARG A 31 3.00 16.50 -7.49
CA ARG A 31 3.06 17.97 -7.49
C ARG A 31 3.92 18.51 -6.36
N ALA A 32 3.86 17.87 -5.19
CA ALA A 32 4.70 18.22 -4.04
C ALA A 32 6.19 17.95 -4.34
N HIS A 33 6.49 16.75 -4.87
CA HIS A 33 7.84 16.32 -5.25
C HIS A 33 8.50 17.24 -6.29
N ARG A 34 7.73 17.75 -7.26
CA ARG A 34 8.24 18.75 -8.24
C ARG A 34 8.68 20.07 -7.61
N LYS A 35 8.26 20.36 -6.39
CA LYS A 35 8.64 21.53 -5.61
C LYS A 35 9.57 21.17 -4.44
N ASP A 36 10.07 19.94 -4.40
CA ASP A 36 10.85 19.39 -3.28
C ASP A 36 10.15 19.60 -1.91
N LEU A 37 8.82 19.46 -1.89
CA LEU A 37 8.00 19.53 -0.68
C LEU A 37 7.70 18.14 -0.17
N GLU A 38 7.83 17.95 1.14
CA GLU A 38 7.37 16.74 1.81
C GLU A 38 5.84 16.77 1.94
N LEU A 39 5.17 15.74 1.42
CA LEU A 39 3.74 15.53 1.59
C LEU A 39 3.52 14.30 2.46
N ALA A 40 2.94 14.51 3.64
CA ALA A 40 2.62 13.44 4.59
C ALA A 40 1.11 13.42 4.90
N TYR A 41 0.61 12.25 5.27
CA TYR A 41 -0.75 12.15 5.82
C TYR A 41 -0.79 11.18 7.01
N ARG A 42 -1.57 11.56 8.03
CA ARG A 42 -1.79 10.81 9.26
C ARG A 42 -3.28 10.57 9.42
N ILE A 43 -3.67 9.32 9.65
CA ILE A 43 -5.03 8.97 10.05
C ILE A 43 -4.92 8.37 11.43
N ASP A 44 -5.60 8.98 12.39
CA ASP A 44 -5.54 8.55 13.77
C ASP A 44 -6.00 7.08 13.91
N PRO A 45 -5.32 6.26 14.73
CA PRO A 45 -5.63 4.84 14.90
C PRO A 45 -7.09 4.56 15.24
N ASP A 46 -7.73 5.46 15.99
CA ASP A 46 -9.08 5.29 16.51
C ASP A 46 -10.16 5.62 15.46
N VAL A 47 -9.77 6.13 14.28
CA VAL A 47 -10.71 6.43 13.19
C VAL A 47 -11.14 5.12 12.52
N PRO A 48 -12.45 4.78 12.51
CA PRO A 48 -12.95 3.60 11.80
C PRO A 48 -12.62 3.66 10.31
N ASP A 49 -12.27 2.52 9.72
CA ASP A 49 -11.87 2.51 8.31
C ASP A 49 -13.05 2.47 7.34
N PHE A 50 -14.10 1.72 7.68
CA PHE A 50 -15.29 1.58 6.84
C PHE A 50 -16.35 2.61 7.24
N LEU A 51 -16.63 3.52 6.30
CA LEU A 51 -17.59 4.61 6.48
C LEU A 51 -18.55 4.65 5.31
N ASN A 52 -19.77 5.13 5.55
CA ASN A 52 -20.77 5.41 4.53
C ASN A 52 -20.88 6.93 4.32
N GLY A 53 -20.66 7.36 3.07
CA GLY A 53 -20.71 8.77 2.68
C GLY A 53 -20.24 8.99 1.25
N ASP A 54 -20.20 10.25 0.82
CA ASP A 54 -19.77 10.60 -0.54
C ASP A 54 -18.25 10.84 -0.60
N ILE A 55 -17.50 9.77 -0.84
CA ILE A 55 -16.03 9.81 -0.95
C ILE A 55 -15.55 10.71 -2.10
N GLY A 56 -16.35 10.85 -3.15
CA GLY A 56 -16.03 11.73 -4.28
C GLY A 56 -15.98 13.19 -3.85
N ARG A 57 -16.93 13.64 -3.01
CA ARG A 57 -16.93 15.00 -2.46
C ARG A 57 -15.85 15.21 -1.42
N LEU A 58 -15.63 14.23 -0.54
CA LEU A 58 -14.54 14.30 0.43
C LEU A 58 -13.18 14.46 -0.27
N ARG A 59 -12.92 13.62 -1.28
CA ARG A 59 -11.74 13.71 -2.14
C ARG A 59 -11.63 15.08 -2.81
N GLN A 60 -12.74 15.62 -3.32
CA GLN A 60 -12.75 16.94 -3.95
C GLN A 60 -12.34 18.06 -3.00
N ILE A 61 -12.81 18.04 -1.75
CA ILE A 61 -12.41 19.00 -0.71
C ILE A 61 -10.90 18.86 -0.45
N ILE A 62 -10.42 17.64 -0.24
CA ILE A 62 -9.01 17.35 0.08
C ILE A 62 -8.07 17.76 -1.06
N ILE A 63 -8.38 17.39 -2.31
CA ILE A 63 -7.58 17.77 -3.48
C ILE A 63 -7.42 19.28 -3.59
N ASN A 64 -8.48 20.03 -3.28
CA ASN A 64 -8.42 21.48 -3.31
C ASN A 64 -7.57 22.04 -2.17
N LEU A 65 -7.78 21.61 -0.92
CA LEU A 65 -7.04 22.13 0.23
C LEU A 65 -5.55 21.78 0.17
N VAL A 66 -5.22 20.50 -0.04
CA VAL A 66 -3.84 20.03 -0.19
C VAL A 66 -3.20 20.63 -1.45
N GLY A 67 -3.96 20.76 -2.54
CA GLY A 67 -3.50 21.45 -3.74
C GLY A 67 -3.11 22.91 -3.51
N ASN A 68 -3.89 23.64 -2.69
CA ASN A 68 -3.56 25.02 -2.30
C ASN A 68 -2.33 25.05 -1.37
N ALA A 69 -2.25 24.16 -0.39
CA ALA A 69 -1.08 24.03 0.49
C ALA A 69 0.22 23.83 -0.32
N ILE A 70 0.24 22.88 -1.26
CA ILE A 70 1.39 22.63 -2.16
C ILE A 70 1.69 23.87 -3.01
N LYS A 71 0.65 24.56 -3.50
CA LYS A 71 0.81 25.73 -4.36
C LYS A 71 1.49 26.90 -3.63
N PHE A 72 1.12 27.17 -2.38
CA PHE A 72 1.57 28.34 -1.61
C PHE A 72 2.74 28.06 -0.66
N THR A 73 3.20 26.82 -0.56
CA THR A 73 4.42 26.45 0.16
C THR A 73 5.58 26.38 -0.82
N GLU A 74 6.69 27.10 -0.57
CA GLU A 74 7.88 27.03 -1.44
C GLU A 74 8.89 25.99 -0.96
N GLN A 75 9.03 25.84 0.36
CA GLN A 75 9.91 24.86 1.00
C GLN A 75 9.26 24.35 2.29
N GLY A 76 9.61 23.14 2.71
CA GLY A 76 9.11 22.51 3.93
C GLY A 76 8.11 21.38 3.64
N GLU A 77 7.02 21.34 4.40
CA GLU A 77 6.08 20.20 4.38
C GLU A 77 4.61 20.62 4.30
N VAL A 78 3.80 19.70 3.79
CA VAL A 78 2.34 19.72 3.83
C VAL A 78 1.89 18.43 4.53
N VAL A 79 1.11 18.58 5.60
CA VAL A 79 0.64 17.45 6.42
C VAL A 79 -0.88 17.45 6.45
N MET A 80 -1.48 16.34 6.00
CA MET A 80 -2.90 16.09 6.18
C MET A 80 -3.12 15.20 7.40
N GLU A 81 -3.94 15.62 8.36
CA GLU A 81 -4.26 14.85 9.55
C GLU A 81 -5.75 14.59 9.63
N VAL A 82 -6.12 13.37 9.98
CA VAL A 82 -7.51 12.92 10.07
C VAL A 82 -7.75 12.32 11.44
N THR A 83 -8.72 12.89 12.16
CA THR A 83 -9.20 12.38 13.44
C THR A 83 -10.71 12.20 13.38
N SER A 84 -11.31 11.56 14.38
CA SER A 84 -12.75 11.42 14.45
C SER A 84 -13.27 11.57 15.86
N ARG A 85 -14.52 12.05 15.97
CA ARG A 85 -15.27 12.06 17.23
C ARG A 85 -16.63 11.39 17.01
N PRO A 86 -17.08 10.50 17.92
CA PRO A 86 -18.42 9.93 17.82
C PRO A 86 -19.48 11.02 18.00
N LEU A 87 -20.49 11.04 17.13
CA LEU A 87 -21.69 11.87 17.32
C LEU A 87 -22.78 11.08 18.03
N ASN A 88 -22.91 9.79 17.69
CA ASN A 88 -23.77 8.81 18.34
C ASN A 88 -23.26 7.39 18.00
N THR A 89 -24.09 6.37 18.20
CA THR A 89 -23.74 4.95 17.96
C THR A 89 -23.60 4.57 16.49
N GLU A 90 -24.14 5.36 15.55
CA GLU A 90 -24.18 5.06 14.11
C GLU A 90 -23.43 6.11 13.28
N LYS A 91 -23.08 7.24 13.87
CA LYS A 91 -22.48 8.39 13.18
C LYS A 91 -21.27 8.92 13.91
N LEU A 92 -20.29 9.34 13.13
CA LEU A 92 -19.13 10.08 13.60
C LEU A 92 -18.98 11.38 12.85
N GLN A 93 -18.24 12.31 13.44
CA GLN A 93 -17.72 13.45 12.74
C GLN A 93 -16.24 13.22 12.48
N LEU A 94 -15.86 13.28 11.22
CA LEU A 94 -14.48 13.27 10.78
C LEU A 94 -13.95 14.70 10.83
N ASP A 95 -12.81 14.91 11.46
CA ASP A 95 -12.08 16.18 11.46
C ASP A 95 -10.82 15.99 10.61
N VAL A 96 -10.69 16.78 9.55
CA VAL A 96 -9.57 16.74 8.62
C VAL A 96 -8.88 18.09 8.66
N SER A 97 -7.58 18.07 8.97
CA SER A 97 -6.73 19.25 8.90
C SER A 97 -5.68 19.11 7.80
N VAL A 98 -5.39 20.21 7.11
CA VAL A 98 -4.31 20.32 6.14
C VAL A 98 -3.44 21.49 6.58
N ARG A 99 -2.25 21.15 7.08
CA ARG A 99 -1.23 22.08 7.55
C ARG A 99 -0.15 22.25 6.49
N ASP A 100 0.28 23.49 6.28
CA ASP A 100 1.38 23.84 5.40
C ASP A 100 2.35 24.80 6.09
N THR A 101 3.62 24.78 5.67
CA THR A 101 4.68 25.67 6.16
C THR A 101 4.92 26.86 5.22
N GLY A 102 3.91 27.25 4.44
CA GLY A 102 4.02 28.27 3.40
C GLY A 102 4.01 29.71 3.91
N ILE A 103 3.66 30.63 3.01
CA ILE A 103 3.68 32.08 3.27
C ILE A 103 2.67 32.56 4.32
N GLY A 104 1.68 31.73 4.67
CA GLY A 104 0.55 32.11 5.51
C GLY A 104 -0.38 33.15 4.88
N ILE A 105 -1.46 33.45 5.58
CA ILE A 105 -2.56 34.31 5.11
C ILE A 105 -2.77 35.45 6.12
N PRO A 106 -2.63 36.72 5.69
CA PRO A 106 -2.90 37.88 6.52
C PRO A 106 -4.33 37.90 7.08
N ALA A 107 -4.49 38.32 8.35
CA ALA A 107 -5.77 38.27 9.08
C ALA A 107 -6.92 39.01 8.38
N ASP A 108 -6.63 40.12 7.70
CA ASP A 108 -7.58 40.90 6.91
C ASP A 108 -8.10 40.15 5.67
N LYS A 109 -7.36 39.16 5.18
CA LYS A 109 -7.73 38.34 4.01
C LYS A 109 -8.39 37.01 4.37
N GLN A 110 -8.31 36.57 5.63
CA GLN A 110 -8.79 35.25 6.06
C GLN A 110 -10.30 35.03 5.92
N GLN A 111 -11.12 36.08 6.08
CA GLN A 111 -12.57 35.96 5.88
C GLN A 111 -12.97 36.02 4.39
N ILE A 112 -12.17 36.71 3.59
CA ILE A 112 -12.44 37.03 2.18
C ILE A 112 -12.13 35.82 1.28
N ILE A 113 -11.15 34.99 1.62
CA ILE A 113 -10.74 33.84 0.79
C ILE A 113 -11.82 32.76 0.62
N PHE A 114 -12.86 32.77 1.44
CA PHE A 114 -14.01 31.87 1.33
C PHE A 114 -15.10 32.41 0.40
N GLY A 115 -15.01 33.69 0.01
CA GLY A 115 -15.93 34.34 -0.93
C GLY A 115 -15.81 33.78 -2.36
N GLN A 116 -16.94 33.79 -3.09
CA GLN A 116 -16.92 33.42 -4.52
C GLN A 116 -16.19 34.50 -5.31
N PHE A 117 -15.22 34.09 -6.14
CA PHE A 117 -14.38 34.98 -6.98
C PHE A 117 -13.47 35.94 -6.23
N GLU A 118 -13.41 35.88 -4.90
CA GLU A 118 -12.53 36.72 -4.11
C GLU A 118 -11.12 36.11 -4.08
N GLN A 119 -10.18 36.80 -4.73
CA GLN A 119 -8.78 36.41 -4.82
C GLN A 119 -7.95 37.42 -4.02
N ALA A 120 -7.18 36.93 -3.05
CA ALA A 120 -6.45 37.74 -2.08
C ALA A 120 -5.50 38.79 -2.69
N ASP A 121 -5.00 38.63 -3.93
CA ASP A 121 -4.26 39.66 -4.67
C ASP A 121 -4.26 39.40 -6.19
N THR A 122 -4.50 40.45 -6.99
CA THR A 122 -4.39 40.46 -8.46
C THR A 122 -2.94 40.48 -8.97
N SER A 123 -1.94 40.61 -8.09
CA SER A 123 -0.50 40.53 -8.44
C SER A 123 0.03 39.10 -8.41
N THR A 124 -0.45 38.27 -7.48
CA THR A 124 -0.09 36.84 -7.34
C THR A 124 -0.68 35.93 -8.42
N THR A 125 -1.73 36.37 -9.12
CA THR A 125 -2.39 35.61 -10.20
C THR A 125 -1.50 35.40 -11.42
N ARG A 126 -0.59 36.33 -11.71
CA ARG A 126 0.35 36.20 -12.83
C ARG A 126 1.43 35.13 -12.60
N LYS A 127 1.70 34.76 -11.33
CA LYS A 127 2.73 33.78 -10.96
C LYS A 127 2.15 32.40 -10.61
N TYR A 128 0.90 32.31 -10.12
CA TYR A 128 0.38 31.06 -9.52
C TYR A 128 -0.97 30.53 -10.04
N GLY A 129 -1.67 31.16 -10.99
CA GLY A 129 -2.81 30.58 -11.74
C GLY A 129 -3.94 29.86 -10.95
N GLY A 130 -5.15 30.43 -10.89
CA GLY A 130 -6.30 29.75 -10.29
C GLY A 130 -7.62 30.48 -10.52
N THR A 131 -8.73 29.74 -10.53
CA THR A 131 -10.08 30.29 -10.76
C THR A 131 -10.66 31.01 -9.53
N GLY A 132 -10.04 30.88 -8.34
CA GLY A 132 -10.55 31.45 -7.08
C GLY A 132 -11.81 30.77 -6.54
N LEU A 133 -12.33 29.75 -7.21
CA LEU A 133 -13.58 29.07 -6.84
C LEU A 133 -13.38 27.89 -5.87
N GLY A 134 -12.15 27.42 -5.71
CA GLY A 134 -11.88 26.19 -4.97
C GLY A 134 -12.41 26.23 -3.54
N LEU A 135 -11.98 27.22 -2.75
CA LEU A 135 -12.35 27.32 -1.33
C LEU A 135 -13.85 27.51 -1.12
N ALA A 136 -14.51 28.32 -1.95
CA ALA A 136 -15.97 28.47 -1.92
C ALA A 136 -16.71 27.15 -2.23
N ILE A 137 -16.20 26.35 -3.18
CA ILE A 137 -16.73 25.01 -3.47
C ILE A 137 -16.50 24.07 -2.28
N SER A 138 -15.30 24.08 -1.69
CA SER A 138 -14.99 23.27 -0.51
C SER A 138 -15.92 23.60 0.65
N GLN A 139 -16.12 24.89 0.96
CA GLN A 139 -17.06 25.31 2.01
C GLN A 139 -18.47 24.79 1.73
N ARG A 140 -18.96 24.93 0.49
CA ARG A 140 -20.30 24.46 0.16
C ARG A 140 -20.45 22.95 0.27
N LEU A 141 -19.43 22.19 -0.10
CA LEU A 141 -19.43 20.73 0.04
C LEU A 141 -19.39 20.31 1.51
N VAL A 142 -18.60 20.99 2.32
CA VAL A 142 -18.52 20.75 3.77
C VAL A 142 -19.87 21.01 4.45
N GLU A 143 -20.54 22.12 4.12
CA GLU A 143 -21.90 22.42 4.59
C GLU A 143 -22.90 21.34 4.17
N LEU A 144 -22.84 20.89 2.91
CA LEU A 144 -23.72 19.82 2.40
C LEU A 144 -23.47 18.48 3.12
N MET A 145 -22.24 18.22 3.56
CA MET A 145 -21.85 17.06 4.36
C MET A 145 -22.05 17.27 5.87
N GLY A 146 -22.73 18.35 6.27
CA GLY A 146 -23.15 18.61 7.65
C GLY A 146 -22.03 19.05 8.59
N GLY A 147 -20.94 19.59 8.06
CA GLY A 147 -19.84 20.11 8.88
C GLY A 147 -19.48 21.56 8.56
N GLU A 148 -18.31 21.96 9.05
CA GLU A 148 -17.81 23.34 9.02
C GLU A 148 -16.35 23.36 8.58
N ILE A 149 -15.93 24.46 7.93
CA ILE A 149 -14.54 24.70 7.52
C ILE A 149 -14.00 25.94 8.24
N ALA A 150 -12.77 25.85 8.71
CA ALA A 150 -12.06 26.89 9.45
C ALA A 150 -10.63 27.02 8.95
N LEU A 151 -10.03 28.17 9.23
CA LEU A 151 -8.64 28.48 8.92
C LEU A 151 -7.95 29.03 10.17
N ASP A 152 -6.72 28.57 10.39
CA ASP A 152 -5.77 29.18 11.30
C ASP A 152 -4.48 29.47 10.52
N SER A 153 -4.01 30.71 10.49
CA SER A 153 -2.85 31.08 9.68
C SER A 153 -2.13 32.30 10.22
N GLU A 154 -0.80 32.27 10.11
CA GLU A 154 0.09 33.37 10.48
C GLU A 154 1.08 33.61 9.34
N VAL A 155 1.26 34.88 8.98
CA VAL A 155 2.15 35.28 7.87
C VAL A 155 3.58 34.82 8.17
N GLY A 156 4.17 34.09 7.23
CA GLY A 156 5.52 33.54 7.32
C GLY A 156 5.65 32.26 8.16
N ARG A 157 4.56 31.75 8.76
CA ARG A 157 4.56 30.47 9.49
C ARG A 157 3.70 29.38 8.84
N GLY A 158 2.90 29.74 7.84
CA GLY A 158 2.04 28.82 7.10
C GLY A 158 0.58 28.88 7.52
N SER A 159 -0.17 27.85 7.16
CA SER A 159 -1.62 27.81 7.35
C SER A 159 -2.08 26.41 7.76
N THR A 160 -3.19 26.35 8.49
CA THR A 160 -3.91 25.12 8.81
C THR A 160 -5.37 25.29 8.46
N PHE A 161 -5.79 24.66 7.36
CA PHE A 161 -7.21 24.55 7.02
C PHE A 161 -7.79 23.33 7.72
N ARG A 162 -8.88 23.50 8.46
CA ARG A 162 -9.60 22.43 9.15
C ARG A 162 -11.00 22.33 8.60
N PHE A 163 -11.49 21.14 8.32
CA PHE A 163 -12.90 20.95 8.05
C PHE A 163 -13.44 19.70 8.74
N THR A 164 -14.73 19.74 9.04
CA THR A 164 -15.45 18.60 9.58
C THR A 164 -16.47 18.07 8.58
N VAL A 165 -16.76 16.77 8.62
CA VAL A 165 -17.89 16.16 7.89
C VAL A 165 -18.53 15.09 8.75
N ASN A 166 -19.85 14.95 8.65
CA ASN A 166 -20.57 13.90 9.37
C ASN A 166 -20.71 12.68 8.46
N LEU A 167 -20.29 11.52 8.96
CA LEU A 167 -20.31 10.26 8.23
C LEU A 167 -21.01 9.19 9.05
N GLU A 168 -21.59 8.22 8.37
CA GLU A 168 -22.19 7.05 8.99
C GLU A 168 -21.13 5.96 9.14
N LEU A 169 -21.15 5.26 10.27
CA LEU A 169 -20.41 4.02 10.43
C LEU A 169 -20.99 3.01 9.44
N ALA A 170 -20.11 2.35 8.70
CA ALA A 170 -20.49 1.18 7.93
C ALA A 170 -19.94 -0.04 8.63
N ASP A 171 -20.70 -1.14 8.61
CA ASP A 171 -20.12 -2.42 8.94
C ASP A 171 -18.96 -2.67 7.98
N ALA A 172 -17.84 -3.14 8.51
CA ALA A 172 -16.84 -3.77 7.67
C ALA A 172 -17.56 -4.89 6.87
N PRO A 173 -17.19 -5.13 5.60
CA PRO A 173 -17.67 -6.31 4.88
C PRO A 173 -17.60 -7.53 5.80
N ALA A 174 -18.66 -8.35 5.84
CA ALA A 174 -18.96 -9.32 6.90
C ALA A 174 -17.95 -10.47 7.10
N GLU A 175 -16.79 -10.44 6.46
CA GLU A 175 -15.72 -11.41 6.65
C GLU A 175 -14.49 -10.75 7.28
N PRO A 176 -13.83 -11.45 8.22
CA PRO A 176 -12.71 -10.90 8.95
C PRO A 176 -11.62 -10.52 7.94
N PHE A 177 -11.20 -9.25 7.93
CA PHE A 177 -9.79 -8.95 7.68
C PHE A 177 -9.02 -9.98 8.50
N PRO A 178 -8.14 -10.81 7.91
CA PRO A 178 -7.41 -11.80 8.69
C PRO A 178 -6.83 -11.04 9.87
N ALA A 179 -7.26 -11.44 11.07
CA ALA A 179 -6.80 -10.85 12.30
C ALA A 179 -5.28 -10.77 12.18
N ARG A 180 -4.76 -9.54 12.16
CA ARG A 180 -3.36 -9.13 11.89
C ARG A 180 -2.44 -10.35 11.82
N PRO A 181 -1.86 -10.70 10.64
CA PRO A 181 -1.12 -11.94 10.48
C PRO A 181 -0.15 -12.10 11.64
N ALA A 182 -0.26 -13.19 12.42
CA ALA A 182 0.55 -13.41 13.62
C ALA A 182 2.07 -13.22 13.36
N GLN A 183 2.48 -13.39 12.10
CA GLN A 183 3.82 -13.25 11.56
C GLN A 183 4.43 -11.85 11.69
N ILE A 184 3.63 -10.77 11.56
CA ILE A 184 4.16 -9.41 11.69
C ILE A 184 4.20 -8.95 13.15
N GLN A 185 3.37 -9.55 14.00
CA GLN A 185 3.24 -9.14 15.40
C GLN A 185 4.56 -9.35 16.17
N GLY A 186 4.95 -8.35 16.97
CA GLY A 186 6.18 -8.38 17.75
C GLY A 186 7.48 -8.20 16.95
N THR A 187 7.41 -8.17 15.61
CA THR A 187 8.58 -7.98 14.75
C THR A 187 9.24 -6.63 15.01
N LYS A 188 10.55 -6.64 15.21
CA LYS A 188 11.33 -5.41 15.40
C LYS A 188 11.65 -4.77 14.06
N VAL A 189 11.29 -3.50 13.94
CA VAL A 189 11.49 -2.70 12.73
C VAL A 189 12.34 -1.49 13.08
N LEU A 190 13.36 -1.21 12.30
CA LEU A 190 14.12 0.03 12.39
C LEU A 190 13.57 1.00 11.34
N VAL A 191 13.11 2.18 11.77
CA VAL A 191 12.58 3.22 10.89
C VAL A 191 13.59 4.34 10.79
N VAL A 192 14.15 4.54 9.60
CA VAL A 192 15.23 5.51 9.32
C VAL A 192 14.68 6.57 8.37
N ASP A 193 14.49 7.79 8.85
CA ASP A 193 14.02 8.91 8.03
C ASP A 193 14.44 10.20 8.75
N ASP A 194 14.94 11.22 8.06
CA ASP A 194 15.37 12.47 8.70
C ASP A 194 14.19 13.37 9.08
N ASN A 195 13.04 13.22 8.42
CA ASN A 195 11.79 13.90 8.72
C ASN A 195 11.06 13.27 9.93
N SER A 196 10.88 14.07 10.99
CA SER A 196 10.21 13.65 12.22
C SER A 196 8.74 13.26 12.04
N THR A 197 8.04 13.93 11.12
CA THR A 197 6.63 13.67 10.81
C THR A 197 6.49 12.28 10.18
N ASN A 198 7.33 11.95 9.19
CA ASN A 198 7.35 10.64 8.56
C ASN A 198 7.66 9.52 9.56
N ARG A 199 8.69 9.71 10.40
CA ARG A 199 9.03 8.75 11.47
C ARG A 199 7.86 8.49 12.41
N LEU A 200 7.17 9.55 12.85
CA LEU A 200 6.03 9.44 13.75
C LEU A 200 4.91 8.62 13.11
N ILE A 201 4.50 8.97 11.89
CA ILE A 201 3.42 8.31 11.14
C ILE A 201 3.73 6.83 10.93
N LEU A 202 4.94 6.50 10.45
CA LEU A 202 5.36 5.12 10.26
C LEU A 202 5.35 4.32 11.57
N CYS A 203 5.84 4.92 12.66
CA CYS A 203 5.83 4.26 13.97
C CYS A 203 4.41 3.98 14.47
N GLU A 204 3.47 4.91 14.28
CA GLU A 204 2.06 4.70 14.65
C GLU A 204 1.44 3.56 13.84
N ILE A 205 1.62 3.56 12.52
CA ILE A 205 1.14 2.51 11.61
C ILE A 205 1.67 1.14 12.06
N LEU A 206 2.99 1.02 12.26
CA LEU A 206 3.64 -0.24 12.63
C LEU A 206 3.21 -0.73 14.04
N LYS A 207 3.06 0.20 15.01
CA LYS A 207 2.55 -0.13 16.35
C LYS A 207 1.11 -0.61 16.31
N ASN A 208 0.27 0.00 15.48
CA ASN A 208 -1.12 -0.44 15.28
C ASN A 208 -1.19 -1.86 14.73
N TRP A 209 -0.22 -2.28 13.93
CA TRP A 209 -0.10 -3.66 13.47
C TRP A 209 0.55 -4.62 14.48
N GLY A 210 0.89 -4.13 15.68
CA GLY A 210 1.51 -4.92 16.75
C GLY A 210 3.01 -5.14 16.57
N MET A 211 3.66 -4.44 15.63
CA MET A 211 5.11 -4.47 15.45
C MET A 211 5.83 -3.59 16.49
N LYS A 212 7.15 -3.70 16.57
CA LYS A 212 8.01 -2.95 17.50
C LYS A 212 8.95 -2.02 16.74
N PRO A 213 8.48 -0.85 16.28
CA PRO A 213 9.31 0.11 15.56
C PRO A 213 10.24 0.88 16.50
N THR A 214 11.48 1.08 16.07
CA THR A 214 12.46 1.98 16.68
C THR A 214 12.80 3.07 15.65
N PRO A 215 12.45 4.34 15.90
CA PRO A 215 12.78 5.44 15.00
C PRO A 215 14.21 5.95 15.21
N VAL A 216 14.92 6.23 14.13
CA VAL A 216 16.22 6.90 14.08
C VAL A 216 16.23 7.93 12.95
N ASN A 217 17.02 8.99 13.08
CA ASN A 217 17.02 10.12 12.14
C ASN A 217 18.22 10.15 11.19
N SER A 218 19.09 9.14 11.23
CA SER A 218 20.28 9.09 10.38
C SER A 218 20.68 7.65 10.06
N ALA A 219 21.36 7.48 8.92
CA ALA A 219 21.97 6.20 8.54
C ALA A 219 23.02 5.73 9.57
N ALA A 220 23.82 6.65 10.11
CA ALA A 220 24.87 6.32 11.08
C ALA A 220 24.29 5.72 12.38
N ASP A 221 23.23 6.33 12.92
CA ASP A 221 22.55 5.81 14.11
C ASP A 221 21.88 4.45 13.82
N ALA A 222 21.38 4.27 12.58
CA ALA A 222 20.80 3.02 12.15
C ALA A 222 21.84 1.88 12.14
N GLU A 223 23.02 2.11 11.58
CA GLU A 223 24.12 1.13 11.55
C GLU A 223 24.56 0.72 12.96
N GLU A 224 24.74 1.70 13.86
CA GLU A 224 25.13 1.43 15.26
C GLU A 224 24.07 0.57 15.97
N LEU A 225 22.78 0.89 15.77
CA LEU A 225 21.69 0.14 16.37
C LEU A 225 21.53 -1.26 15.78
N LEU A 226 21.75 -1.45 14.47
CA LEU A 226 21.71 -2.76 13.85
C LEU A 226 22.79 -3.68 14.42
N ARG A 227 24.03 -3.19 14.48
CA ARG A 227 25.18 -3.96 15.01
C ARG A 227 25.01 -4.28 16.49
N SER A 228 24.62 -3.30 17.31
CA SER A 228 24.39 -3.51 18.74
C SER A 228 23.23 -4.48 19.01
N ALA A 229 22.13 -4.37 18.26
CA ALA A 229 20.99 -5.27 18.38
C ALA A 229 21.34 -6.72 17.99
N LYS A 230 22.15 -6.91 16.94
CA LYS A 230 22.65 -8.23 16.54
C LYS A 230 23.57 -8.82 17.62
N ALA A 231 24.51 -8.04 18.15
CA ALA A 231 25.41 -8.46 19.24
C ALA A 231 24.64 -8.90 20.51
N LEU A 232 23.50 -8.26 20.79
CA LEU A 232 22.60 -8.60 21.89
C LEU A 232 21.61 -9.74 21.55
N LYS A 233 21.81 -10.46 20.43
CA LYS A 233 20.92 -11.52 19.92
C LYS A 233 19.46 -11.08 19.82
N LYS A 234 19.26 -9.83 19.44
CA LYS A 234 17.97 -9.14 19.44
C LYS A 234 17.77 -8.34 18.14
N PRO A 235 18.11 -8.90 16.96
CA PRO A 235 18.24 -8.15 15.72
C PRO A 235 16.92 -7.50 15.29
N PHE A 236 17.05 -6.43 14.51
CA PHE A 236 15.93 -5.94 13.71
C PHE A 236 15.74 -6.86 12.52
N ARG A 237 14.50 -7.27 12.23
CA ARG A 237 14.21 -8.10 11.05
C ARG A 237 14.01 -7.24 9.80
N VAL A 238 13.54 -6.01 9.99
CA VAL A 238 13.19 -5.09 8.91
C VAL A 238 13.82 -3.73 9.18
N VAL A 239 14.38 -3.13 8.13
CA VAL A 239 14.78 -1.72 8.04
C VAL A 239 13.89 -1.07 7.00
N ILE A 240 13.18 -0.01 7.40
CA ILE A 240 12.48 0.89 6.49
C ILE A 240 13.29 2.18 6.45
N SER A 241 13.91 2.48 5.31
CA SER A 241 14.80 3.63 5.17
C SER A 241 14.29 4.60 4.12
N ASP A 242 14.30 5.88 4.45
CA ASP A 242 14.25 6.94 3.45
C ASP A 242 15.49 6.89 2.56
N VAL A 243 15.29 7.18 1.28
CA VAL A 243 16.38 7.39 0.32
C VAL A 243 17.06 8.72 0.59
N ASN A 244 16.30 9.79 0.77
CA ASN A 244 16.84 11.16 0.78
C ASN A 244 17.17 11.63 2.19
N MET A 245 18.34 11.28 2.70
CA MET A 245 18.82 11.76 4.01
C MET A 245 20.11 12.59 3.87
N PRO A 246 20.34 13.60 4.72
CA PRO A 246 21.57 14.38 4.71
C PRO A 246 22.82 13.53 5.03
N ASN A 247 23.95 13.88 4.39
CA ASN A 247 25.28 13.29 4.57
C ASN A 247 25.43 11.84 4.09
N SER A 248 24.59 10.92 4.57
CA SER A 248 24.57 9.51 4.17
C SER A 248 23.14 9.14 3.82
N ASP A 249 22.94 8.79 2.56
CA ASP A 249 21.63 8.52 2.01
C ASP A 249 21.19 7.08 2.33
N GLY A 250 19.92 6.75 2.04
CA GLY A 250 19.40 5.41 2.31
C GLY A 250 20.09 4.31 1.51
N PHE A 251 20.69 4.63 0.36
CA PHE A 251 21.42 3.67 -0.45
C PHE A 251 22.76 3.32 0.17
N ASP A 252 23.45 4.29 0.78
CA ASP A 252 24.66 4.05 1.54
C ASP A 252 24.39 3.12 2.74
N LEU A 253 23.29 3.36 3.47
CA LEU A 253 22.84 2.46 4.54
C LEU A 253 22.54 1.05 4.00
N ALA A 254 21.76 0.94 2.93
CA ALA A 254 21.42 -0.35 2.34
C ALA A 254 22.66 -1.12 1.88
N ARG A 255 23.63 -0.43 1.29
CA ARG A 255 24.93 -0.99 0.92
C ARG A 255 25.66 -1.52 2.16
N SER A 256 25.77 -0.71 3.21
CA SER A 256 26.44 -1.09 4.46
C SER A 256 25.84 -2.36 5.08
N ILE A 257 24.50 -2.46 5.09
CA ILE A 257 23.79 -3.65 5.59
C ILE A 257 24.07 -4.88 4.71
N ARG A 258 24.03 -4.73 3.39
CA ARG A 258 24.18 -5.87 2.45
C ARG A 258 25.59 -6.44 2.39
N PHE A 259 26.61 -5.59 2.54
CA PHE A 259 28.01 -6.01 2.53
C PHE A 259 28.54 -6.41 3.93
N ASP A 260 27.72 -6.32 4.97
CA ASP A 260 28.02 -6.83 6.31
C ASP A 260 27.40 -8.23 6.47
N GLU A 261 28.24 -9.28 6.51
CA GLU A 261 27.80 -10.68 6.62
C GLU A 261 26.90 -10.94 7.84
N GLN A 262 26.97 -10.10 8.88
CA GLN A 262 26.14 -10.27 10.08
C GLN A 262 24.74 -9.67 9.93
N LEU A 263 24.55 -8.77 8.95
CA LEU A 263 23.35 -7.98 8.73
C LEU A 263 22.68 -8.28 7.38
N SER A 264 23.32 -9.04 6.49
CA SER A 264 22.87 -9.33 5.12
C SER A 264 21.45 -9.92 5.05
N ASP A 265 21.01 -10.67 6.07
CA ASP A 265 19.66 -11.25 6.19
C ASP A 265 18.56 -10.23 6.57
N THR A 266 18.93 -8.98 6.87
CA THR A 266 17.98 -7.94 7.26
C THR A 266 17.13 -7.54 6.06
N ILE A 267 15.81 -7.49 6.21
CA ILE A 267 14.92 -7.04 5.14
C ILE A 267 15.04 -5.52 5.00
N ILE A 268 15.25 -5.02 3.78
CA ILE A 268 15.42 -3.59 3.49
C ILE A 268 14.29 -3.11 2.60
N ILE A 269 13.48 -2.19 3.13
CA ILE A 269 12.41 -1.49 2.41
C ILE A 269 12.84 -0.03 2.22
N MET A 270 12.95 0.42 0.97
CA MET A 270 13.33 1.79 0.62
C MET A 270 12.10 2.68 0.42
N LEU A 271 12.10 3.88 1.01
CA LEU A 271 11.08 4.90 0.77
C LEU A 271 11.64 5.95 -0.19
N THR A 272 11.01 6.14 -1.35
CA THR A 272 11.46 7.08 -2.38
C THR A 272 10.43 8.19 -2.63
N SER A 273 10.92 9.41 -2.83
CA SER A 273 10.12 10.62 -3.10
C SER A 273 9.83 10.82 -4.61
N GLY A 274 9.58 9.76 -5.37
CA GLY A 274 9.05 9.83 -6.74
C GLY A 274 9.74 8.91 -7.76
N ASP A 275 9.28 8.98 -9.01
CA ASP A 275 9.73 8.15 -10.14
C ASP A 275 11.09 8.60 -10.70
N ARG A 276 12.14 8.49 -9.87
CA ARG A 276 13.51 8.60 -10.33
C ARG A 276 13.92 7.22 -10.83
N SER A 277 13.90 7.03 -12.14
CA SER A 277 14.43 5.81 -12.79
C SER A 277 15.86 5.43 -12.31
N GLU A 278 16.64 6.38 -11.81
CA GLU A 278 17.95 6.14 -11.17
C GLU A 278 17.84 5.49 -9.79
N ASP A 279 16.87 5.90 -8.96
CA ASP A 279 16.66 5.33 -7.63
C ASP A 279 16.23 3.86 -7.73
N LEU A 280 15.35 3.56 -8.70
CA LEU A 280 14.91 2.19 -8.98
C LEU A 280 16.07 1.29 -9.44
N ARG A 281 16.97 1.80 -10.29
CA ARG A 281 18.19 1.07 -10.70
C ARG A 281 19.10 0.79 -9.52
N ARG A 282 19.33 1.78 -8.64
CA ARG A 282 20.15 1.60 -7.44
C ARG A 282 19.53 0.60 -6.46
N CYS A 283 18.20 0.58 -6.33
CA CYS A 283 17.49 -0.42 -5.55
C CYS A 283 17.74 -1.85 -6.06
N GLU A 284 17.77 -2.04 -7.40
CA GLU A 284 18.07 -3.32 -8.03
C GLU A 284 19.54 -3.72 -7.84
N GLU A 285 20.49 -2.79 -8.04
CA GLU A 285 21.93 -3.02 -7.85
C GLU A 285 22.27 -3.43 -6.41
N LEU A 286 21.59 -2.83 -5.43
CA LEU A 286 21.80 -3.10 -4.00
C LEU A 286 20.95 -4.25 -3.46
N GLN A 287 20.17 -4.94 -4.30
CA GLN A 287 19.30 -6.05 -3.89
C GLN A 287 18.42 -5.68 -2.67
N THR A 288 17.81 -4.50 -2.72
CA THR A 288 16.78 -4.12 -1.73
C THR A 288 15.53 -4.99 -1.92
N ASP A 289 14.85 -5.35 -0.84
CA ASP A 289 13.75 -6.33 -0.88
C ASP A 289 12.44 -5.71 -1.38
N ALA A 290 12.25 -4.40 -1.14
CA ALA A 290 11.14 -3.64 -1.69
C ALA A 290 11.44 -2.14 -1.71
N HIS A 291 10.66 -1.41 -2.51
CA HIS A 291 10.61 0.05 -2.50
C HIS A 291 9.16 0.52 -2.48
N LEU A 292 8.91 1.65 -1.82
CA LEU A 292 7.60 2.28 -1.66
C LEU A 292 7.71 3.77 -1.97
N PHE A 293 6.66 4.34 -2.57
CA PHE A 293 6.62 5.78 -2.84
C PHE A 293 6.05 6.55 -1.64
N LYS A 294 6.66 7.70 -1.35
CA LYS A 294 6.10 8.69 -0.42
C LYS A 294 4.98 9.51 -1.10
N PRO A 295 3.83 9.76 -0.43
CA PRO A 295 3.50 9.28 0.90
C PRO A 295 3.13 7.79 0.91
N VAL A 296 3.60 7.10 1.95
CA VAL A 296 3.44 5.65 2.09
C VAL A 296 1.97 5.29 2.29
N LYS A 297 1.43 4.42 1.44
CA LYS A 297 0.07 3.90 1.58
C LYS A 297 0.09 2.77 2.62
N GLN A 298 -0.84 2.82 3.59
CA GLN A 298 -0.87 1.81 4.67
C GLN A 298 -1.08 0.39 4.12
N SER A 299 -1.98 0.21 3.15
CA SER A 299 -2.21 -1.08 2.48
C SER A 299 -0.95 -1.58 1.76
N GLU A 300 -0.31 -0.73 0.94
CA GLU A 300 0.92 -1.08 0.23
C GLU A 300 2.07 -1.48 1.18
N LEU A 301 2.28 -0.73 2.26
CA LEU A 301 3.30 -1.07 3.26
C LEU A 301 2.98 -2.38 3.97
N PHE A 302 1.71 -2.59 4.33
CA PHE A 302 1.26 -3.83 4.95
C PHE A 302 1.51 -5.02 4.03
N ASP A 303 1.08 -4.93 2.77
CA ASP A 303 1.24 -5.98 1.76
C ASP A 303 2.72 -6.33 1.55
N VAL A 304 3.58 -5.32 1.47
CA VAL A 304 5.04 -5.52 1.38
C VAL A 304 5.58 -6.22 2.61
N LEU A 305 5.20 -5.81 3.82
CA LEU A 305 5.69 -6.42 5.06
C LEU A 305 5.23 -7.86 5.21
N VAL A 306 3.94 -8.13 4.97
CA VAL A 306 3.40 -9.50 5.05
C VAL A 306 4.04 -10.37 3.98
N ARG A 307 4.25 -9.86 2.77
CA ARG A 307 4.96 -10.58 1.71
C ARG A 307 6.38 -10.93 2.11
N LEU A 308 7.16 -9.96 2.58
CA LEU A 308 8.57 -10.16 2.91
C LEU A 308 8.76 -11.02 4.18
N LEU A 309 7.93 -10.85 5.20
CA LEU A 309 8.01 -11.62 6.44
C LEU A 309 7.35 -13.00 6.33
N GLY A 310 6.33 -13.14 5.47
CA GLY A 310 5.63 -14.40 5.19
C GLY A 310 6.45 -15.35 4.30
N ILE A 311 7.33 -14.82 3.45
CA ILE A 311 8.26 -15.62 2.63
C ILE A 311 9.47 -16.11 3.44
N ILE A 312 9.76 -15.45 4.57
CA ILE A 312 10.86 -15.78 5.49
C ILE A 312 10.31 -16.41 6.78
N SER A 313 9.10 -16.97 6.76
CA SER A 313 8.73 -17.99 7.75
C SER A 313 9.37 -19.33 7.33
N THR A 314 10.70 -19.32 7.18
CA THR A 314 11.51 -20.52 7.38
C THR A 314 11.78 -20.57 8.86
N ASP A 315 11.36 -21.66 9.47
CA ASP A 315 11.73 -22.15 10.80
C ASP A 315 12.97 -21.48 11.38
N ASP A 316 12.80 -20.73 12.46
CA ASP A 316 13.82 -20.61 13.49
C ASP A 316 13.14 -20.15 14.79
N ASP A 317 12.86 -21.15 15.62
CA ASP A 317 12.77 -21.16 17.10
C ASP A 317 11.45 -21.71 17.66
N ASP A 318 11.24 -23.02 17.49
CA ASP A 318 11.11 -23.93 18.64
C ASP A 318 11.41 -25.37 18.20
N GLY A 319 12.16 -26.10 19.01
CA GLY A 319 12.49 -27.50 18.75
C GLY A 319 11.25 -28.38 18.75
N SER A 320 10.65 -28.61 17.58
CA SER A 320 9.83 -29.78 17.30
C SER A 320 9.97 -30.16 15.83
N ASP A 321 10.71 -31.24 15.63
CA ASP A 321 10.88 -31.99 14.39
C ASP A 321 9.50 -32.44 13.86
N SER A 322 8.89 -31.67 12.94
CA SER A 322 7.62 -32.05 12.25
C SER A 322 7.35 -31.33 10.92
N GLY A 323 8.15 -30.36 10.47
CA GLY A 323 7.85 -29.56 9.25
C GLY A 323 8.52 -30.04 7.95
N THR A 324 9.49 -30.95 8.02
CA THR A 324 10.40 -31.29 6.90
C THR A 324 9.82 -32.27 5.88
N ALA A 325 8.69 -32.93 6.16
CA ALA A 325 8.17 -34.01 5.33
C ALA A 325 7.48 -33.56 4.02
N ILE A 326 6.89 -32.36 3.97
CA ILE A 326 6.01 -31.98 2.85
C ILE A 326 6.82 -31.58 1.60
N THR A 327 7.95 -30.88 1.76
CA THR A 327 8.77 -30.48 0.60
C THR A 327 9.54 -31.61 -0.06
N GLU A 328 9.75 -32.74 0.61
CA GLU A 328 10.41 -33.91 0.01
C GLU A 328 9.45 -34.74 -0.87
N SER A 329 8.14 -34.47 -0.84
CA SER A 329 7.10 -35.29 -1.48
C SER A 329 6.61 -34.81 -2.85
N ILE A 330 6.87 -33.56 -3.26
CA ILE A 330 6.37 -33.00 -4.53
C ILE A 330 7.46 -33.12 -5.61
N PRO A 331 7.19 -33.75 -6.77
CA PRO A 331 8.16 -33.84 -7.85
C PRO A 331 8.47 -32.46 -8.45
N SER A 332 9.58 -32.35 -9.19
CA SER A 332 9.84 -31.16 -10.00
C SER A 332 8.72 -30.99 -11.03
N LEU A 333 8.09 -29.82 -11.04
CA LEU A 333 6.93 -29.50 -11.88
C LEU A 333 7.32 -28.45 -12.90
N ARG A 334 6.68 -28.48 -14.06
CA ARG A 334 6.69 -27.39 -15.03
C ARG A 334 5.43 -26.56 -14.85
N ILE A 335 5.59 -25.39 -14.24
CA ILE A 335 4.52 -24.50 -13.81
C ILE A 335 4.37 -23.35 -14.80
N LEU A 336 3.14 -23.08 -15.24
CA LEU A 336 2.80 -21.83 -15.91
C LEU A 336 2.30 -20.82 -14.87
N LEU A 337 3.00 -19.72 -14.71
CA LEU A 337 2.61 -18.61 -13.83
C LEU A 337 1.95 -17.51 -14.66
N ALA A 338 0.66 -17.25 -14.44
CA ALA A 338 -0.04 -16.12 -15.01
C ALA A 338 -0.14 -14.99 -13.97
N GLU A 339 0.58 -13.89 -14.20
CA GLU A 339 0.70 -12.75 -13.29
C GLU A 339 1.09 -11.51 -14.10
N ASP A 340 0.45 -10.36 -13.90
CA ASP A 340 0.70 -9.14 -14.70
C ASP A 340 1.76 -8.21 -14.08
N SER A 341 1.98 -8.32 -12.77
CA SER A 341 2.95 -7.52 -12.02
C SER A 341 4.36 -8.12 -12.09
N ILE A 342 5.26 -7.46 -12.81
CA ILE A 342 6.68 -7.86 -12.95
C ILE A 342 7.36 -8.15 -11.59
N PRO A 343 7.15 -7.35 -10.52
CA PRO A 343 7.65 -7.68 -9.19
C PRO A 343 7.13 -9.02 -8.63
N ASN A 344 5.83 -9.30 -8.77
CA ASN A 344 5.21 -10.55 -8.31
C ASN A 344 5.70 -11.74 -9.13
N GLN A 345 5.89 -11.58 -10.45
CA GLN A 345 6.46 -12.60 -11.32
C GLN A 345 7.87 -12.99 -10.85
N LYS A 346 8.77 -12.00 -10.67
CA LYS A 346 10.15 -12.25 -10.24
C LYS A 346 10.19 -13.02 -8.91
N LEU A 347 9.32 -12.65 -7.99
CA LEU A 347 9.20 -13.28 -6.68
C LEU A 347 8.73 -14.72 -6.76
N ALA A 348 7.56 -14.96 -7.39
CA ALA A 348 6.99 -16.30 -7.53
C ALA A 348 7.92 -17.23 -8.30
N VAL A 349 8.54 -16.75 -9.39
CA VAL A 349 9.55 -17.51 -10.14
C VAL A 349 10.76 -17.84 -9.26
N GLY A 350 11.25 -16.89 -8.47
CA GLY A 350 12.39 -17.11 -7.56
C GLY A 350 12.11 -18.19 -6.51
N VAL A 351 10.92 -18.13 -5.90
CA VAL A 351 10.47 -19.10 -4.89
C VAL A 351 10.29 -20.50 -5.49
N LEU A 352 9.54 -20.61 -6.59
CA LEU A 352 9.25 -21.89 -7.25
C LEU A 352 10.52 -22.56 -7.80
N LYS A 353 11.45 -21.79 -8.37
CA LYS A 353 12.75 -22.33 -8.81
C LYS A 353 13.60 -22.81 -7.64
N LYS A 354 13.58 -22.10 -6.51
CA LYS A 354 14.29 -22.54 -5.29
C LYS A 354 13.74 -23.86 -4.75
N TRP A 355 12.46 -24.15 -4.99
CA TRP A 355 11.83 -25.45 -4.66
C TRP A 355 12.01 -26.51 -5.74
N GLY A 356 12.78 -26.24 -6.79
CA GLY A 356 13.12 -27.22 -7.82
C GLY A 356 12.14 -27.31 -8.98
N HIS A 357 11.17 -26.39 -9.09
CA HIS A 357 10.25 -26.34 -10.23
C HIS A 357 10.80 -25.51 -11.40
N THR A 358 10.34 -25.81 -12.62
CA THR A 358 10.57 -24.99 -13.81
C THR A 358 9.37 -24.09 -14.02
N VAL A 359 9.57 -22.80 -14.29
CA VAL A 359 8.46 -21.82 -14.39
C VAL A 359 8.56 -21.02 -15.68
N ASP A 360 7.47 -21.02 -16.45
CA ASP A 360 7.23 -20.09 -17.56
C ASP A 360 6.20 -19.04 -17.14
N VAL A 361 6.31 -17.81 -17.64
CA VAL A 361 5.48 -16.68 -17.21
C VAL A 361 4.59 -16.18 -18.34
N ALA A 362 3.32 -15.95 -18.04
CA ALA A 362 2.35 -15.26 -18.88
C ALA A 362 1.90 -13.96 -18.19
N ASN A 363 1.91 -12.85 -18.93
CA ASN A 363 1.64 -11.52 -18.36
C ASN A 363 0.15 -11.13 -18.37
N THR A 364 -0.72 -11.95 -18.95
CA THR A 364 -2.17 -11.74 -19.03
C THR A 364 -2.87 -13.11 -19.10
N GLY A 365 -4.17 -13.16 -18.76
CA GLY A 365 -4.97 -14.39 -18.90
C GLY A 365 -4.96 -14.95 -20.32
N LEU A 366 -5.02 -14.07 -21.33
CA LEU A 366 -4.98 -14.46 -22.73
C LEU A 366 -3.67 -15.20 -23.08
N LYS A 367 -2.52 -14.66 -22.67
CA LYS A 367 -1.22 -15.30 -22.89
C LYS A 367 -1.10 -16.62 -22.14
N ALA A 368 -1.74 -16.75 -20.97
CA ALA A 368 -1.76 -18.00 -20.23
C ALA A 368 -2.49 -19.10 -21.01
N VAL A 369 -3.66 -18.77 -21.58
CA VAL A 369 -4.44 -19.68 -22.45
C VAL A 369 -3.62 -20.09 -23.69
N GLU A 370 -2.94 -19.13 -24.34
CA GLU A 370 -2.11 -19.39 -25.52
C GLU A 370 -0.89 -20.27 -25.20
N ALA A 371 -0.20 -19.99 -24.11
CA ALA A 371 0.96 -20.76 -23.65
C ALA A 371 0.55 -22.20 -23.32
N TRP A 372 -0.52 -22.37 -22.55
CA TRP A 372 -1.07 -23.70 -22.22
C TRP A 372 -1.50 -24.49 -23.46
N ALA A 373 -2.08 -23.84 -24.47
CA ALA A 373 -2.49 -24.53 -25.70
C ALA A 373 -1.31 -25.01 -26.57
N THR A 374 -0.12 -24.43 -26.40
CA THR A 374 1.05 -24.70 -27.25
C THR A 374 2.14 -25.51 -26.56
N GLN A 375 2.13 -25.55 -25.22
CA GLN A 375 3.16 -26.20 -24.42
C GLN A 375 2.54 -27.09 -23.33
N LYS A 376 3.33 -28.03 -22.82
CA LYS A 376 2.90 -28.90 -21.71
C LYS A 376 3.34 -28.30 -20.38
N TYR A 377 2.38 -28.22 -19.46
CA TYR A 377 2.55 -27.78 -18.08
C TYR A 377 1.89 -28.81 -17.16
N ASP A 378 2.44 -28.95 -15.95
CA ASP A 378 1.89 -29.83 -14.92
C ASP A 378 0.89 -29.07 -14.03
N LEU A 379 1.06 -27.76 -13.89
CA LEU A 379 0.25 -26.89 -13.03
C LEU A 379 0.20 -25.46 -13.59
N ILE A 380 -0.94 -24.79 -13.44
CA ILE A 380 -1.06 -23.35 -13.66
C ILE A 380 -1.29 -22.65 -12.32
N LEU A 381 -0.49 -21.63 -12.02
CA LEU A 381 -0.78 -20.65 -10.98
C LEU A 381 -1.36 -19.41 -11.64
N MET A 382 -2.62 -19.09 -11.33
CA MET A 382 -3.41 -18.10 -12.06
C MET A 382 -3.76 -16.91 -11.18
N ASP A 383 -3.20 -15.73 -11.45
CA ASP A 383 -3.69 -14.50 -10.86
C ASP A 383 -5.13 -14.19 -11.29
N ILE A 384 -5.96 -13.74 -10.37
CA ILE A 384 -7.35 -13.37 -10.69
C ILE A 384 -7.37 -12.03 -11.42
N GLN A 385 -6.64 -11.03 -10.90
CA GLN A 385 -6.73 -9.67 -11.39
C GLN A 385 -5.63 -9.42 -12.43
N MET A 386 -5.97 -9.62 -13.70
CA MET A 386 -5.08 -9.32 -14.82
C MET A 386 -5.80 -8.45 -15.87
N PRO A 387 -5.08 -7.56 -16.59
CA PRO A 387 -5.65 -6.79 -17.68
C PRO A 387 -5.99 -7.65 -18.89
N GLU A 388 -6.88 -7.15 -19.74
CA GLU A 388 -7.40 -7.76 -20.98
C GLU A 388 -8.29 -8.98 -20.76
N MET A 389 -7.78 -10.02 -20.11
CA MET A 389 -8.50 -11.23 -19.74
C MET A 389 -8.13 -11.59 -18.31
N ASP A 390 -9.15 -11.63 -17.44
CA ASP A 390 -8.95 -11.95 -16.04
C ASP A 390 -8.75 -13.47 -15.80
N GLY A 391 -8.35 -13.84 -14.59
CA GLY A 391 -8.07 -15.24 -14.26
C GLY A 391 -9.30 -16.16 -14.33
N HIS A 392 -10.50 -15.64 -14.08
CA HIS A 392 -11.73 -16.41 -14.19
C HIS A 392 -12.08 -16.68 -15.65
N GLU A 393 -12.00 -15.65 -16.51
CA GLU A 393 -12.21 -15.77 -17.96
C GLU A 393 -11.20 -16.72 -18.59
N ALA A 394 -9.92 -16.61 -18.22
CA ALA A 394 -8.87 -17.49 -18.69
C ALA A 394 -9.10 -18.96 -18.28
N THR A 395 -9.53 -19.19 -17.04
CA THR A 395 -9.84 -20.53 -16.53
C THR A 395 -11.02 -21.13 -17.28
N GLN A 396 -12.10 -20.38 -17.48
CA GLN A 396 -13.28 -20.86 -18.22
C GLN A 396 -12.91 -21.25 -19.65
N GLU A 397 -12.06 -20.46 -20.33
CA GLU A 397 -11.59 -20.77 -21.67
C GLU A 397 -10.74 -22.06 -21.70
N ILE A 398 -9.87 -22.28 -20.71
CA ILE A 398 -9.11 -23.53 -20.57
C ILE A 398 -10.06 -24.71 -20.38
N ARG A 399 -11.03 -24.61 -19.46
CA ARG A 399 -12.02 -25.68 -19.23
C ARG A 399 -12.88 -25.99 -20.44
N ASN A 400 -13.27 -24.96 -21.21
CA ASN A 400 -14.01 -25.15 -22.46
C ASN A 400 -13.20 -25.94 -23.50
N ARG A 401 -11.88 -25.76 -23.54
CA ARG A 401 -10.98 -26.49 -24.45
C ARG A 401 -10.64 -27.89 -23.96
N GLU A 402 -10.65 -28.12 -22.66
CA GLU A 402 -10.54 -29.44 -22.05
C GLU A 402 -11.81 -30.28 -22.25
N ALA A 403 -12.97 -29.63 -22.37
CA ALA A 403 -14.26 -30.28 -22.54
C ALA A 403 -14.27 -31.26 -23.72
N GLY A 404 -14.54 -32.54 -23.43
CA GLY A 404 -14.53 -33.62 -24.43
C GLY A 404 -13.17 -34.30 -24.62
N THR A 405 -12.16 -33.93 -23.83
CA THR A 405 -10.88 -34.63 -23.73
C THR A 405 -10.73 -35.31 -22.37
N THR A 406 -9.71 -36.14 -22.21
CA THR A 406 -9.30 -36.69 -20.90
C THR A 406 -8.22 -35.83 -20.22
N ALA A 407 -7.89 -34.66 -20.78
CA ALA A 407 -6.87 -33.77 -20.23
C ALA A 407 -7.52 -32.81 -19.24
N HIS A 408 -6.91 -32.67 -18.07
CA HIS A 408 -7.28 -31.70 -17.05
C HIS A 408 -6.01 -31.18 -16.40
N ILE A 409 -5.71 -29.90 -16.58
CA ILE A 409 -4.59 -29.25 -15.90
C ILE A 409 -5.05 -28.70 -14.54
N PRO A 410 -4.34 -28.99 -13.45
CA PRO A 410 -4.53 -28.29 -12.19
C PRO A 410 -4.34 -26.78 -12.36
N ILE A 411 -5.35 -26.00 -11.96
CA ILE A 411 -5.30 -24.53 -11.92
C ILE A 411 -5.53 -24.09 -10.48
N ILE A 412 -4.50 -23.49 -9.88
CA ILE A 412 -4.56 -22.92 -8.54
C ILE A 412 -4.64 -21.40 -8.67
N ALA A 413 -5.72 -20.83 -8.16
CA ALA A 413 -5.92 -19.38 -8.13
C ALA A 413 -4.90 -18.71 -7.21
N MET A 414 -4.36 -17.57 -7.61
CA MET A 414 -3.63 -16.65 -6.73
C MET A 414 -4.48 -15.41 -6.53
N THR A 415 -5.13 -15.30 -5.38
CA THR A 415 -6.09 -14.22 -5.10
C THR A 415 -5.52 -13.21 -4.14
N ALA A 416 -5.74 -11.91 -4.35
CA ALA A 416 -5.42 -10.88 -3.35
C ALA A 416 -6.26 -11.00 -2.05
N HIS A 417 -7.34 -11.79 -2.09
CA HIS A 417 -8.35 -11.90 -1.04
C HIS A 417 -8.67 -13.36 -0.71
N ALA A 418 -8.55 -13.75 0.56
CA ALA A 418 -8.84 -15.09 1.04
C ALA A 418 -10.32 -15.28 1.47
N MET A 419 -11.25 -14.52 0.88
CA MET A 419 -12.67 -14.57 1.26
C MET A 419 -13.33 -15.88 0.78
N ALA A 420 -14.34 -16.36 1.50
CA ALA A 420 -15.04 -17.60 1.13
C ALA A 420 -15.77 -17.47 -0.23
N GLY A 421 -16.27 -16.26 -0.55
CA GLY A 421 -16.90 -15.96 -1.84
C GLY A 421 -15.93 -15.95 -3.03
N ASP A 422 -14.66 -15.56 -2.82
CA ASP A 422 -13.64 -15.61 -3.87
C ASP A 422 -13.20 -17.05 -4.12
N ARG A 423 -13.09 -17.87 -3.07
CA ARG A 423 -12.87 -19.31 -3.21
C ARG A 423 -14.00 -19.95 -4.02
N GLU A 424 -15.25 -19.67 -3.66
CA GLU A 424 -16.42 -20.19 -4.38
C GLU A 424 -16.45 -19.69 -5.82
N ALA A 425 -16.10 -18.43 -6.09
CA ALA A 425 -15.99 -17.88 -7.44
C ALA A 425 -14.86 -18.52 -8.26
N CYS A 426 -13.68 -18.75 -7.66
CA CYS A 426 -12.56 -19.46 -8.27
C CYS A 426 -12.98 -20.89 -8.65
N LEU A 427 -13.54 -21.63 -7.70
CA LEU A 427 -13.98 -23.02 -7.94
C LEU A 427 -15.14 -23.07 -8.93
N ALA A 428 -16.10 -22.14 -8.86
CA ALA A 428 -17.21 -22.05 -9.81
C ALA A 428 -16.75 -21.67 -11.22
N SER A 429 -15.66 -20.92 -11.35
CA SER A 429 -15.03 -20.64 -12.64
C SER A 429 -14.24 -21.83 -13.22
N GLY A 430 -14.09 -22.91 -12.42
CA GLY A 430 -13.42 -24.14 -12.82
C GLY A 430 -12.00 -24.29 -12.31
N MET A 431 -11.51 -23.43 -11.43
CA MET A 431 -10.20 -23.61 -10.78
C MET A 431 -10.27 -24.79 -9.79
N ASP A 432 -9.15 -25.45 -9.54
CA ASP A 432 -9.09 -26.67 -8.71
C ASP A 432 -8.76 -26.37 -7.25
N ASP A 433 -8.00 -25.31 -7.01
CA ASP A 433 -7.75 -24.79 -5.67
C ASP A 433 -7.41 -23.30 -5.72
N TYR A 434 -7.08 -22.71 -4.58
CA TYR A 434 -6.72 -21.32 -4.44
C TYR A 434 -5.65 -21.13 -3.36
N VAL A 435 -4.86 -20.07 -3.52
CA VAL A 435 -3.90 -19.60 -2.53
C VAL A 435 -4.03 -18.09 -2.45
N ALA A 436 -4.12 -17.58 -1.24
CA ALA A 436 -4.15 -16.15 -1.00
C ALA A 436 -2.76 -15.54 -1.20
N LYS A 437 -2.71 -14.37 -1.83
CA LYS A 437 -1.55 -13.51 -1.87
C LYS A 437 -1.47 -12.74 -0.53
N PRO A 438 -0.28 -12.61 0.07
CA PRO A 438 0.99 -13.15 -0.41
C PRO A 438 1.06 -14.67 -0.25
N VAL A 439 1.51 -15.35 -1.31
CA VAL A 439 1.61 -16.81 -1.41
C VAL A 439 2.55 -17.34 -0.32
N ARG A 440 2.01 -18.03 0.68
CA ARG A 440 2.80 -18.70 1.72
C ARG A 440 3.25 -20.08 1.23
N LYS A 441 4.46 -20.49 1.65
CA LYS A 441 5.03 -21.79 1.28
C LYS A 441 4.11 -22.96 1.65
N GLU A 442 3.67 -23.01 2.90
CA GLU A 442 2.80 -24.07 3.40
C GLU A 442 1.48 -24.11 2.64
N ASP A 443 0.84 -22.96 2.43
CA ASP A 443 -0.45 -22.86 1.75
C ASP A 443 -0.33 -23.31 0.28
N LEU A 444 0.74 -22.91 -0.40
CA LEU A 444 0.98 -23.33 -1.78
C LEU A 444 1.34 -24.81 -1.88
N LEU A 445 2.15 -25.35 -0.96
CA LEU A 445 2.46 -26.78 -0.93
C LEU A 445 1.21 -27.61 -0.60
N ASN A 446 0.37 -27.17 0.33
CA ASN A 446 -0.89 -27.82 0.67
C ASN A 446 -1.90 -27.78 -0.48
N ALA A 447 -1.89 -26.72 -1.28
CA ALA A 447 -2.73 -26.64 -2.48
C ALA A 447 -2.17 -27.51 -3.63
N ILE A 448 -0.85 -27.66 -3.76
CA ILE A 448 -0.23 -28.45 -4.83
C ILE A 448 -0.24 -29.95 -4.52
N ALA A 449 0.07 -30.35 -3.29
CA ALA A 449 0.28 -31.75 -2.90
C ALA A 449 -0.88 -32.70 -3.25
N PRO A 450 -2.17 -32.31 -3.12
CA PRO A 450 -3.29 -33.17 -3.49
C PRO A 450 -3.31 -33.60 -4.96
N PHE A 451 -2.70 -32.81 -5.85
CA PHE A 451 -2.64 -33.10 -7.29
C PHE A 451 -1.47 -34.01 -7.69
N PHE A 452 -0.49 -34.18 -6.80
CA PHE A 452 0.72 -34.96 -7.06
C PHE A 452 1.06 -35.87 -5.86
N PRO A 453 0.16 -36.80 -5.48
CA PRO A 453 0.43 -37.73 -4.39
C PRO A 453 1.61 -38.65 -4.73
N GLU A 454 2.41 -39.01 -3.72
CA GLU A 454 3.48 -40.00 -3.87
C GLU A 454 2.92 -41.28 -4.50
N THR A 455 3.47 -41.69 -5.64
CA THR A 455 3.43 -43.09 -6.03
C THR A 455 4.23 -43.87 -4.99
N SER A 456 3.53 -44.54 -4.08
CA SER A 456 4.11 -45.59 -3.25
C SER A 456 4.76 -46.59 -4.20
N GLU A 457 6.09 -46.68 -4.19
CA GLU A 457 6.82 -47.73 -4.90
C GLU A 457 6.33 -49.10 -4.35
N GLU A 458 5.78 -49.95 -5.24
CA GLU A 458 5.59 -51.39 -5.00
C GLU A 458 6.92 -52.14 -5.01
#